data_AF-A0A3P6C0K8-F1
#
_entry.id   AF-A0A3P6C0K8-F1
#
_cell.length_a   1.000
_cell.length_b   1.000
_cell.length_c   1.000
_cell.angle_alpha   90.00
_cell.angle_beta   90.00
_cell.angle_gamma   90.00
#
_symmetry.space_group_name_H-M   'P 1'
#
loop_
_entity.id
_entity.type
_entity.pdbx_description
1 polymer ?
#
loop_
_entity_poly.entity_id
_entity_poly.type
_entity_poly.pdbx_seq_one_letter_code
_entity_poly.pdbx_strand_id
1 'polypeptide(L)' 'MLGAQHALDPLTTVKACVNNACIALIQHGWHPMSFITISGEIDSRAIEKSSKVGFALALKP' A
#
# COMPACT_ATOMS: atom_id res chain seq x y z
N MET A 1 -9.36 14.83 0.75
CA MET A 1 -8.62 13.55 0.64
C MET A 1 -9.23 12.79 -0.52
N LEU A 2 -8.43 12.39 -1.51
CA LEU A 2 -8.85 11.61 -2.67
C LEU A 2 -8.20 10.23 -2.57
N GLY A 3 -8.99 9.17 -2.63
CA GLY A 3 -8.50 7.80 -2.55
C GLY A 3 -9.12 6.93 -3.62
N ALA A 4 -8.34 5.99 -4.14
CA ALA A 4 -8.78 4.97 -5.07
C ALA A 4 -8.31 3.59 -4.56
N GLN A 5 -9.16 2.59 -4.75
CA GLN A 5 -8.83 1.20 -4.54
C GLN A 5 -9.22 0.42 -5.79
N HIS A 6 -8.36 -0.51 -6.19
CA HIS A 6 -8.64 -1.40 -7.31
C HIS A 6 -8.12 -2.80 -7.03
N ALA A 7 -8.92 -3.82 -7.37
CA ALA A 7 -8.46 -5.20 -7.38
C ALA A 7 -7.79 -5.46 -8.73
N LEU A 8 -6.48 -5.70 -8.74
CA LEU A 8 -5.76 -6.08 -9.95
C LEU A 8 -6.13 -7.51 -10.38
N ASP A 9 -6.31 -8.37 -9.38
CA ASP A 9 -6.74 -9.75 -9.52
C ASP A 9 -7.40 -10.21 -8.20
N PRO A 10 -8.00 -11.42 -8.11
CA PRO A 10 -8.67 -11.89 -6.90
C PRO A 10 -7.80 -11.94 -5.64
N LEU A 11 -6.47 -11.95 -5.80
CA LEU A 11 -5.49 -12.04 -4.72
C LEU A 11 -4.73 -10.73 -4.50
N THR A 12 -4.70 -9.82 -5.48
CA THR A 12 -3.96 -8.55 -5.38
C THR A 12 -4.87 -7.34 -5.40
N THR A 13 -4.74 -6.50 -4.38
CA THR A 13 -5.41 -5.21 -4.27
C THR A 13 -4.38 -4.09 -4.22
N VAL A 14 -4.64 -3.03 -4.97
CA VAL A 14 -3.90 -1.78 -4.89
C VAL A 14 -4.78 -0.68 -4.32
N LYS A 15 -4.18 0.18 -3.50
CA LYS A 15 -4.80 1.37 -2.94
C LYS A 15 -3.86 2.54 -3.14
N ALA A 16 -4.42 3.67 -3.56
CA ALA A 16 -3.71 4.93 -3.64
C ALA A 16 -4.54 5.98 -2.92
N CYS A 17 -3.90 6.85 -2.14
CA CYS A 17 -4.53 7.96 -1.46
C CYS A 17 -3.66 9.20 -1.61
N VAL A 18 -4.26 10.28 -2.08
CA VAL A 18 -3.63 11.59 -2.14
C VAL A 18 -4.31 12.49 -1.11
N ASN A 19 -3.54 12.86 -0.09
CA ASN A 19 -3.89 13.85 0.91
C ASN A 19 -2.79 14.93 0.95
N ASN A 20 -2.33 15.35 2.12
CA ASN A 20 -1.15 16.19 2.26
C ASN A 20 0.14 15.51 1.73
N ALA A 21 0.12 14.18 1.64
CA ALA A 21 1.10 13.27 1.06
C ALA A 21 0.43 12.32 0.04
N CYS A 22 1.23 11.64 -0.78
CA CYS A 22 0.81 10.58 -1.68
C CYS A 22 1.14 9.22 -1.07
N ILE A 23 0.13 8.39 -0.84
CA ILE A 23 0.25 7.07 -0.22
C ILE A 23 -0.14 6.02 -1.24
N ALA A 24 0.67 4.97 -1.38
CA ALA A 24 0.36 3.79 -2.17
C ALA A 24 0.48 2.53 -1.30
N LEU A 25 -0.40 1.56 -1.53
CA LEU A 25 -0.40 0.27 -0.84
C LEU A 25 -0.74 -0.82 -1.84
N ILE A 26 0.04 -1.89 -1.81
CA ILE A 26 -0.18 -3.13 -2.55
C ILE A 26 -0.33 -4.24 -1.52
N GLN A 27 -1.43 -4.98 -1.60
CA GLN A 27 -1.66 -6.16 -0.78
C GLN A 27 -1.86 -7.35 -1.68
N HIS A 28 -1.03 -8.37 -1.53
CA HIS A 28 -1.03 -9.60 -2.34
C HIS A 28 -1.24 -10.82 -1.44
N GLY A 29 -2.23 -11.65 -1.77
CA GLY A 29 -2.49 -12.92 -1.12
C GLY A 29 -1.79 -14.08 -1.84
N TRP A 30 -1.05 -14.90 -1.09
CA TRP A 30 -0.32 -16.06 -1.67
C TRP A 30 -0.83 -17.44 -1.19
N HIS A 31 -1.62 -17.47 -0.12
CA HIS A 31 -2.19 -18.65 0.53
C HIS A 31 -3.46 -18.19 1.25
N PRO A 32 -4.48 -19.05 1.48
CA PRO A 32 -5.71 -18.64 2.16
C PRO A 32 -5.42 -17.79 3.40
N MET A 33 -5.91 -16.55 3.36
CA MET A 33 -5.84 -15.61 4.47
C MET A 33 -4.42 -15.19 4.90
N SER A 34 -3.41 -15.47 4.06
CA SER A 34 -2.03 -14.98 4.24
C SER A 34 -1.72 -13.91 3.21
N PHE A 35 -1.18 -12.78 3.65
CA PHE A 35 -1.01 -11.58 2.85
C PHE A 35 0.37 -10.95 3.00
N ILE A 36 0.90 -10.48 1.89
CA ILE A 36 2.04 -9.59 1.81
C ILE A 36 1.51 -8.19 1.52
N THR A 37 1.93 -7.21 2.31
CA THR A 37 1.55 -5.81 2.11
C THR A 37 2.82 -4.96 1.98
N ILE A 38 2.87 -4.18 0.91
CA ILE A 38 3.90 -3.16 0.66
C ILE A 38 3.20 -1.81 0.67
N SER A 39 3.72 -0.85 1.42
CA SER A 39 3.20 0.52 1.44
C SER A 39 4.30 1.54 1.24
N GLY A 40 3.94 2.67 0.64
CA GLY A 40 4.81 3.82 0.46
C GLY A 40 4.06 5.10 0.75
N GLU A 41 4.71 6.05 1.40
CA GLU A 41 4.22 7.41 1.62
C GLU A 41 5.28 8.39 1.13
N ILE A 42 4.85 9.33 0.30
CA ILE A 42 5.66 10.39 -0.29
C ILE A 42 5.02 11.72 0.08
N ASP A 43 5.70 12.51 0.90
CA ASP A 43 5.28 13.88 1.20
C ASP A 43 5.59 14.80 0.01
N SER A 44 4.59 15.08 -0.84
CA SER A 44 4.76 15.90 -2.06
C SER A 44 5.23 17.33 -1.77
N ARG A 45 5.08 17.83 -0.54
CA ARG A 45 5.54 19.16 -0.11
C ARG A 45 6.99 19.19 0.39
N ALA A 46 7.58 18.01 0.58
CA ALA A 46 8.95 17.87 1.05
C ALA A 46 9.55 16.64 0.36
N ILE A 47 9.65 16.68 -0.97
CA ILE A 47 10.31 15.64 -1.78
C ILE A 47 11.75 15.40 -1.33
N GLU A 48 12.38 16.39 -0.69
CA GLU A 48 13.71 16.28 -0.06
C GLU A 48 13.68 15.62 1.34
N LYS A 49 12.51 15.49 1.98
CA LYS A 49 12.30 14.77 3.24
C LYS A 49 11.75 13.38 2.99
N SER A 50 12.64 12.41 3.15
CA SER A 50 12.40 11.01 3.53
C SER A 50 11.03 10.42 3.13
N SER A 51 10.99 9.70 2.01
CA SER A 51 9.90 8.77 1.71
C SER A 51 9.83 7.67 2.78
N LYS A 52 8.63 7.30 3.24
CA LYS A 52 8.46 6.14 4.11
C LYS A 52 8.04 4.95 3.27
N VAL A 53 8.68 3.81 3.53
CA VAL A 53 8.30 2.52 2.94
C VAL A 53 8.00 1.55 4.08
N GLY A 54 6.88 0.86 3.97
CA GLY A 54 6.44 -0.17 4.91
C GLY A 54 6.32 -1.53 4.21
N PHE A 55 6.64 -2.57 4.96
CA PHE A 55 6.44 -3.96 4.56
C PHE A 55 5.77 -4.72 5.71
N ALA A 56 4.75 -5.50 5.41
CA ALA A 56 4.06 -6.33 6.38
C ALA A 56 3.75 -7.70 5.80
N LEU A 57 3.85 -8.72 6.64
CA LEU A 57 3.50 -10.10 6.34
C LEU A 57 2.47 -10.56 7.37
N ALA A 58 1.28 -10.91 6.90
CA ALA A 58 0.24 -11.54 7.70
C ALA A 58 0.20 -13.03 7.37
N LEU A 59 0.45 -13.88 8.37
CA LEU A 59 0.39 -15.33 8.23
C LEU A 59 -0.81 -15.86 8.99
N LYS A 60 -1.48 -16.85 8.39
CA LYS A 60 -2.34 -17.76 9.13
C LYS A 60 -1.64 -19.11 9.31
N PRO A 61 -1.85 -19.78 10.46
CA PRO A 61 -1.35 -21.12 10.70
C PRO A 61 -1.96 -22.14 9.74
#